data_AF-A0A418AW65-F1
#
_entry.id   AF-A0A418AW65-F1
#
_cell.length_a   1.000
_cell.length_b   1.000
_cell.length_c   1.000
_cell.angle_alpha   90.00
_cell.angle_beta   90.00
_cell.angle_gamma   90.00
#
_symmetry.space_group_name_H-M   'P 1'
#
loop_
_entity.id
_entity.type
_entity.pdbx_description
1 polymer ?
#
loop_
_entity_poly.entity_id
_entity_poly.type
_entity_poly.pdbx_seq_one_letter_code
_entity_poly.pdbx_strand_id
1 'polypeptide(L)'
;MYAPLDAPDDLDRNWVWHFMTAQKHLVHPGDLASYDKWQAVEGFEKHTAIVYGLLTDHKEMYWGLLQKLWAANTALKDKSLQGLHALIDIRFLRLTSSCRANLLWLLEQCIRDGINVDALLIVFMRYATA
;
A
#
# COMPACT_ATOMS: atom_id res chain seq x y z
N MET A 1 -9.81 -15.42 13.81
CA MET A 1 -8.47 -14.91 14.21
C MET A 1 -8.30 -13.58 13.49
N TYR A 2 -8.28 -12.46 14.22
CA TYR A 2 -8.24 -11.10 13.67
C TYR A 2 -6.83 -10.53 13.92
N ALA A 3 -6.16 -10.08 12.85
CA ALA A 3 -4.97 -9.20 12.77
C ALA A 3 -4.44 -9.26 11.31
N PRO A 4 -4.07 -8.15 10.65
CA PRO A 4 -3.46 -6.92 11.20
C PRO A 4 -4.34 -5.66 11.10
N LEU A 5 -4.10 -4.67 11.98
CA LEU A 5 -4.78 -3.36 12.18
C LEU A 5 -5.99 -3.33 13.14
N ASP A 6 -5.84 -4.02 14.28
CA ASP A 6 -6.90 -4.27 15.27
C ASP A 6 -7.43 -2.99 15.98
N ALA A 7 -8.36 -2.30 15.33
CA ALA A 7 -9.37 -1.40 15.89
C ALA A 7 -10.53 -1.29 14.87
N PRO A 8 -11.78 -1.04 15.29
CA PRO A 8 -12.91 -0.88 14.38
C PRO A 8 -12.78 0.46 13.64
N ASP A 9 -11.92 0.51 12.64
CA ASP A 9 -11.49 1.74 12.01
C ASP A 9 -11.75 1.71 10.51
N ASP A 10 -12.48 2.72 10.04
CA ASP A 10 -13.03 2.74 8.68
C ASP A 10 -11.94 2.77 7.60
N LEU A 11 -10.75 3.29 7.92
CA LEU A 11 -9.62 3.35 7.00
C LEU A 11 -9.07 1.94 6.70
N ASP A 12 -8.80 1.13 7.73
CA ASP A 12 -8.34 -0.24 7.54
C ASP A 12 -9.41 -1.09 6.84
N ARG A 13 -10.67 -1.02 7.30
CA ARG A 13 -11.78 -1.74 6.68
C ARG A 13 -11.92 -1.41 5.20
N ASN A 14 -11.78 -0.14 4.83
CA ASN A 14 -11.82 0.29 3.44
C ASN A 14 -10.65 -0.32 2.64
N TRP A 15 -9.43 -0.27 3.16
CA TRP A 15 -8.26 -0.81 2.47
C TRP A 15 -8.30 -2.34 2.34
N VAL A 16 -8.69 -3.03 3.41
CA VAL A 16 -8.97 -4.48 3.42
C VAL A 16 -10.04 -4.82 2.39
N TRP A 17 -11.13 -4.05 2.31
CA TRP A 17 -12.19 -4.31 1.34
C TRP A 17 -11.69 -4.21 -0.10
N HIS A 18 -10.90 -3.18 -0.42
CA HIS A 18 -10.27 -3.04 -1.72
C HIS A 18 -9.30 -4.20 -2.01
N PHE A 19 -8.51 -4.62 -1.02
CA PHE A 19 -7.61 -5.77 -1.13
C PHE A 19 -8.36 -7.08 -1.37
N MET A 20 -9.38 -7.39 -0.55
CA MET A 20 -10.17 -8.62 -0.69
C MET A 20 -10.94 -8.66 -2.00
N THR A 21 -11.40 -7.51 -2.48
CA THR A 21 -12.02 -7.39 -3.82
C THR A 21 -11.00 -7.69 -4.91
N ALA A 22 -9.80 -7.12 -4.82
CA ALA A 22 -8.69 -7.42 -5.72
C ALA A 22 -8.32 -8.91 -5.75
N GLN A 23 -8.24 -9.57 -4.59
CA GLN A 23 -7.87 -10.99 -4.48
C GLN A 23 -8.83 -11.92 -5.24
N LYS A 24 -10.12 -11.58 -5.37
CA LYS A 24 -11.09 -12.38 -6.16
C LYS A 24 -10.75 -12.45 -7.65
N HIS A 25 -9.94 -11.51 -8.14
CA HIS A 25 -9.58 -11.38 -9.55
C HIS A 25 -8.16 -11.85 -9.85
N LEU A 26 -7.36 -12.18 -8.82
CA LEU A 26 -6.04 -12.76 -8.97
C LEU A 26 -6.18 -14.28 -8.96
N VAL A 27 -5.70 -14.95 -10.02
CA VAL A 27 -5.73 -16.42 -10.11
C VAL A 27 -4.73 -17.03 -9.13
N HIS A 28 -3.58 -16.39 -8.96
CA HIS A 28 -2.59 -16.68 -7.95
C HIS A 28 -2.10 -15.37 -7.31
N PRO A 29 -1.93 -15.32 -5.98
CA PRO A 29 -1.25 -14.21 -5.33
C PRO A 29 0.12 -14.02 -5.97
N GLY A 30 0.31 -12.89 -6.67
CA GLY A 30 1.60 -12.55 -7.28
C GLY A 30 1.85 -12.89 -8.71
N ASP A 31 0.87 -13.47 -9.40
CA ASP A 31 1.03 -13.71 -10.82
C ASP A 31 0.83 -12.41 -11.60
N LEU A 32 1.95 -11.85 -12.08
CA LEU A 32 1.99 -10.69 -12.97
C LEU A 32 1.21 -10.93 -14.28
N ALA A 33 0.99 -12.18 -14.70
CA ALA A 33 0.16 -12.49 -15.86
C ALA A 33 -1.34 -12.22 -15.61
N SER A 34 -1.74 -12.18 -14.34
CA SER A 34 -3.09 -11.78 -13.93
C SER A 34 -3.23 -10.26 -13.78
N TYR A 35 -2.14 -9.48 -13.85
CA TYR A 35 -2.15 -8.04 -13.61
C TYR A 35 -2.99 -7.28 -14.64
N ASP A 36 -2.86 -7.58 -15.94
CA ASP A 36 -3.63 -6.86 -16.98
C ASP A 36 -5.13 -7.12 -16.82
N LYS A 37 -5.50 -8.35 -16.45
CA LYS A 37 -6.89 -8.71 -16.15
C LYS A 37 -7.39 -7.99 -14.90
N TRP A 38 -6.58 -7.95 -13.85
CA TRP A 38 -6.87 -7.22 -12.61
C TRP A 38 -6.98 -5.70 -12.84
N GLN A 39 -6.14 -5.14 -13.70
CA GLN A 39 -6.16 -3.72 -14.08
C GLN A 39 -7.46 -3.35 -14.81
N ALA A 40 -8.02 -4.27 -15.59
CA ALA A 40 -9.28 -4.08 -16.30
C ALA A 40 -10.51 -4.12 -15.38
N VAL A 41 -10.40 -4.60 -14.13
CA VAL A 41 -11.54 -4.69 -13.21
C VAL A 41 -11.90 -3.32 -12.64
N GLU A 42 -13.16 -2.92 -12.74
CA GLU A 42 -13.67 -1.67 -12.18
C GLU A 42 -14.32 -1.87 -10.80
N GLY A 43 -14.62 -0.78 -10.10
CA GLY A 43 -15.41 -0.80 -8.85
C GLY A 43 -14.61 -0.83 -7.54
N PHE A 44 -13.28 -0.78 -7.58
CA PHE A 44 -12.45 -0.65 -6.38
C PHE A 44 -11.17 0.14 -6.62
N GLU A 45 -10.56 0.63 -5.53
CA GLU A 45 -9.32 1.39 -5.57
C GLU A 45 -8.10 0.48 -5.67
N LYS A 46 -7.63 0.27 -6.90
CA LYS A 46 -6.46 -0.56 -7.23
C LYS A 46 -5.21 -0.20 -6.46
N HIS A 47 -4.93 1.10 -6.39
CA HIS A 47 -3.76 1.64 -5.72
C HIS A 47 -3.78 1.32 -4.21
N THR A 48 -4.93 1.51 -3.55
CA THR A 48 -5.19 1.15 -2.15
C THR A 48 -5.02 -0.34 -1.91
N ALA A 49 -5.58 -1.19 -2.78
CA ALA A 49 -5.43 -2.64 -2.69
C ALA A 49 -3.96 -3.09 -2.78
N ILE A 50 -3.19 -2.56 -3.75
CA ILE A 50 -1.77 -2.89 -3.89
C ILE A 50 -0.98 -2.43 -2.66
N VAL A 51 -1.19 -1.20 -2.20
CA VAL A 51 -0.48 -0.67 -1.03
C VAL A 51 -0.79 -1.51 0.21
N TYR A 52 -2.05 -1.93 0.40
CA TYR A 52 -2.41 -2.84 1.49
C TYR A 52 -1.68 -4.18 1.39
N GLY A 53 -1.68 -4.82 0.21
CA GLY A 53 -0.95 -6.06 -0.03
C GLY A 53 0.57 -5.92 0.20
N LEU A 54 1.14 -4.77 -0.19
CA LEU A 54 2.55 -4.48 0.05
C LEU A 54 2.88 -4.45 1.54
N LEU A 55 2.01 -3.83 2.34
CA LEU A 55 2.23 -3.70 3.77
C LEU A 55 1.98 -5.00 4.54
N THR A 56 1.06 -5.85 4.06
CA THR A 56 0.55 -7.00 4.84
C THR A 56 0.99 -8.37 4.34
N ASP A 57 1.48 -8.46 3.10
CA ASP A 57 1.70 -9.73 2.39
C ASP A 57 3.05 -9.70 1.62
N HIS A 58 3.09 -10.13 0.36
CA HIS A 58 4.30 -10.23 -0.46
C HIS A 58 4.81 -8.86 -0.99
N LYS A 59 5.51 -8.09 -0.16
CA LYS A 59 5.94 -6.70 -0.45
C LYS A 59 6.66 -6.48 -1.78
N GLU A 60 7.62 -7.32 -2.16
CA GLU A 60 8.42 -7.14 -3.39
C GLU A 60 7.56 -7.25 -4.66
N MET A 61 6.62 -8.17 -4.61
CA MET A 61 5.69 -8.45 -5.68
C MET A 61 4.68 -7.31 -5.84
N TYR A 62 4.04 -6.88 -4.75
CA TYR A 62 3.13 -5.73 -4.78
C TYR A 62 3.86 -4.42 -5.14
N TRP A 63 5.14 -4.27 -4.80
CA TRP A 63 5.95 -3.16 -5.26
C TRP A 63 6.08 -3.11 -6.78
N GLY A 64 6.39 -4.25 -7.42
CA GLY A 64 6.44 -4.36 -8.88
C GLY A 64 5.10 -4.00 -9.54
N LEU A 65 3.97 -4.38 -8.92
CA LEU A 65 2.63 -3.98 -9.38
C LEU A 65 2.39 -2.48 -9.21
N LEU A 66 2.81 -1.91 -8.08
CA LEU A 66 2.66 -0.49 -7.77
C LEU A 66 3.45 0.37 -8.77
N GLN A 67 4.69 -0.02 -9.08
CA GLN A 67 5.53 0.64 -10.09
C GLN A 67 4.85 0.64 -11.46
N LYS A 68 4.30 -0.51 -11.90
CA LYS A 68 3.54 -0.58 -13.16
C LYS A 68 2.32 0.34 -13.14
N LEU A 69 1.58 0.38 -12.03
CA LEU A 69 0.40 1.24 -11.89
C LEU A 69 0.78 2.72 -11.97
N TRP A 70 1.84 3.12 -11.26
CA TRP A 70 2.33 4.49 -11.23
C TRP A 70 2.90 4.96 -12.57
N ALA A 71 3.58 4.07 -13.30
CA ALA A 71 4.08 4.35 -14.64
C ALA A 71 2.92 4.57 -15.64
N ALA A 72 1.83 3.82 -15.49
CA ALA A 72 0.66 3.95 -16.36
C ALA A 72 -0.24 5.14 -15.99
N ASN A 73 -0.25 5.59 -14.72
CA ASN A 73 -1.16 6.62 -14.25
C ASN A 73 -0.57 7.43 -13.07
N THR A 74 -0.10 8.65 -13.37
CA THR A 74 0.47 9.56 -12.37
C THR A 74 -0.55 10.00 -11.30
N ALA A 75 -1.84 10.15 -11.64
CA ALA A 75 -2.85 10.51 -10.65
C ALA A 75 -3.05 9.40 -9.60
N LEU A 76 -2.87 8.13 -9.98
CA LEU A 76 -2.89 7.03 -9.01
C LEU A 76 -1.62 6.99 -8.15
N LYS A 77 -0.48 7.45 -8.67
CA LYS A 77 0.74 7.66 -7.88
C LYS A 77 0.51 8.68 -6.77
N ASP A 78 -0.02 9.84 -7.11
CA ASP A 78 -0.27 10.89 -6.12
C ASP A 78 -1.28 10.44 -5.06
N LYS A 79 -2.35 9.75 -5.46
CA LYS A 79 -3.32 9.16 -4.52
C LYS A 79 -2.70 8.10 -3.62
N SER A 80 -1.82 7.23 -4.13
CA SER A 80 -1.07 6.28 -3.29
C SER A 80 -0.24 6.98 -2.23
N LEU A 81 0.49 8.03 -2.61
CA LEU A 81 1.33 8.78 -1.67
C LEU A 81 0.47 9.53 -0.64
N GLN A 82 -0.67 10.09 -1.04
CA GLN A 82 -1.64 10.68 -0.11
C GLN A 82 -2.21 9.65 0.88
N GLY A 83 -2.57 8.46 0.39
CA GLY A 83 -3.04 7.35 1.24
C GLY A 83 -1.98 6.89 2.24
N LEU A 84 -0.72 6.76 1.79
CA LEU A 84 0.42 6.46 2.67
C LEU A 84 0.65 7.56 3.71
N HIS A 85 0.54 8.84 3.32
CA HIS A 85 0.66 9.95 4.25
C HIS A 85 -0.41 9.88 5.34
N ALA A 86 -1.66 9.65 4.97
CA ALA A 86 -2.76 9.48 5.93
C ALA A 86 -2.54 8.27 6.84
N LEU A 87 -2.06 7.14 6.29
CA LEU A 87 -1.73 5.95 7.07
C LEU A 87 -0.65 6.24 8.12
N ILE A 88 0.44 6.91 7.74
CA ILE A 88 1.52 7.26 8.68
C ILE A 88 1.00 8.24 9.74
N ASP A 89 0.36 9.32 9.31
CA ASP A 89 -0.07 10.39 10.19
C ASP A 89 -1.10 9.92 11.22
N ILE A 90 -1.99 9.01 10.84
CA ILE A 90 -3.14 8.62 11.67
C ILE A 90 -2.92 7.27 12.38
N ARG A 91 -2.09 6.37 11.83
CA ARG A 91 -2.06 4.95 12.25
C ARG A 91 -0.69 4.33 12.43
N PHE A 92 0.41 5.05 12.23
CA PHE A 92 1.76 4.46 12.32
C PHE A 92 1.99 3.62 13.59
N LEU A 93 1.62 4.16 14.77
CA LEU A 93 1.76 3.47 16.06
C LEU A 93 0.84 2.25 16.26
N ARG A 94 -0.19 2.09 15.42
CA ARG A 94 -1.13 0.95 15.44
C ARG A 94 -0.79 -0.12 14.42
N LEU A 95 0.10 0.18 13.46
CA LEU A 95 0.62 -0.82 12.53
C LEU A 95 1.33 -1.93 13.31
N THR A 96 1.20 -3.18 12.86
CA THR A 96 2.04 -4.27 13.37
C THR A 96 3.50 -4.04 13.02
N SER A 97 4.43 -4.68 13.75
CA SER A 97 5.86 -4.54 13.49
C SER A 97 6.25 -4.92 12.06
N SER A 98 5.60 -5.94 11.47
CA SER A 98 5.81 -6.33 10.08
C SER A 98 5.35 -5.25 9.09
N CYS A 99 4.17 -4.66 9.30
CA CYS A 99 3.67 -3.57 8.46
C CYS A 99 4.57 -2.33 8.51
N ARG A 100 5.12 -1.99 9.68
CA ARG A 100 6.08 -0.88 9.81
C ARG A 100 7.38 -1.16 9.07
N ALA A 101 7.89 -2.39 9.17
CA ALA A 101 9.09 -2.80 8.42
C ALA A 101 8.86 -2.73 6.90
N ASN A 102 7.69 -3.17 6.43
CA ASN A 102 7.33 -3.10 5.01
C ASN A 102 7.14 -1.66 4.52
N LEU A 103 6.57 -0.78 5.36
CA LEU A 103 6.47 0.65 5.07
C LEU A 103 7.85 1.32 4.95
N LEU A 104 8.77 1.02 5.87
CA LEU A 104 10.15 1.51 5.81
C LEU A 104 10.85 1.05 4.54
N TRP A 105 10.71 -0.23 4.22
CA TRP A 105 11.25 -0.80 2.99
C TRP A 105 10.68 -0.12 1.73
N LEU A 106 9.37 0.19 1.72
CA LEU A 106 8.71 0.93 0.63
C LEU A 106 9.30 2.33 0.45
N LEU A 107 9.48 3.08 1.54
CA LEU A 107 10.09 4.41 1.50
C LEU A 107 11.51 4.35 0.94
N GLU A 108 12.29 3.34 1.33
CA GLU A 108 13.63 3.11 0.77
C GLU A 108 13.58 2.86 -0.75
N GLN A 109 12.65 2.02 -1.22
CA GLN A 109 12.50 1.77 -2.66
C GLN A 109 12.08 3.03 -3.42
N CYS A 110 11.17 3.82 -2.86
CA CYS A 110 10.77 5.10 -3.47
C CYS A 110 11.95 6.06 -3.61
N ILE A 111 12.78 6.19 -2.57
CA ILE A 111 14.00 7.03 -2.60
C ILE A 111 14.99 6.51 -3.65
N ARG A 112 15.21 5.19 -3.69
CA ARG A 112 16.09 4.54 -4.66
C ARG A 112 15.66 4.81 -6.11
N ASP A 113 14.35 4.81 -6.36
CA ASP A 113 13.75 5.09 -7.67
C ASP A 113 13.60 6.60 -7.95
N GLY A 114 14.10 7.48 -7.09
CA GLY A 114 14.03 8.94 -7.27
C GLY A 114 12.64 9.53 -7.11
N ILE A 115 11.72 8.83 -6.43
CA ILE A 115 10.37 9.32 -6.13
C ILE A 115 10.45 10.25 -4.91
N ASN A 116 9.95 11.48 -5.05
CA ASN A 116 9.88 12.40 -3.92
C ASN A 116 8.92 11.84 -2.85
N VAL A 117 9.46 11.63 -1.65
CA VAL A 117 8.74 11.16 -0.46
C VAL A 117 8.94 12.10 0.73
N ASP A 118 9.35 13.35 0.50
CA ASP A 118 9.71 14.30 1.56
C ASP A 118 8.57 14.51 2.56
N ALA A 119 7.34 14.65 2.05
CA ALA A 119 6.15 14.77 2.88
C ALA A 119 5.92 13.54 3.77
N LEU A 120 6.18 12.33 3.24
CA LEU A 120 6.07 11.08 4.00
C LEU A 120 7.16 10.99 5.07
N LEU A 121 8.39 11.37 4.74
CA LEU A 121 9.50 11.40 5.70
C LEU A 121 9.23 12.39 6.84
N ILE A 122 8.67 13.57 6.54
CA ILE A 122 8.31 14.56 7.56
C ILE A 122 7.30 13.99 8.56
N VAL A 123 6.23 13.34 8.10
CA VAL A 123 5.27 12.72 9.02
C VAL A 123 5.84 11.49 9.73
N PHE A 124 6.72 10.74 9.06
CA PHE A 124 7.39 9.59 9.66
C PHE A 124 8.32 9.98 10.82
N MET A 125 9.08 11.08 10.67
CA MET A 125 10.01 11.57 11.69
C MET A 125 9.32 11.93 13.02
N ARG A 126 8.01 12.24 13.01
CA ARG A 126 7.23 12.47 14.24
C ARG A 126 7.22 11.25 15.18
N TYR A 127 7.50 10.07 14.65
CA TYR A 127 7.50 8.81 15.39
C TYR A 127 8.90 8.28 15.68
N ALA A 128 9.97 8.98 15.27
CA ALA A 128 11.35 8.55 15.48
C ALA A 128 11.86 8.76 16.93
N THR A 129 11.11 9.51 17.74
CA THR A 129 11.45 9.85 19.14
C THR A 129 10.47 9.24 20.15
N ALA A 130 9.53 8.40 19.70
CA ALA A 130 8.52 7.75 20.55
C ALA A 130 9.00 6.41 21.11
#